data_AF-A0A1N7G4P9-F1
#
_entry.id   AF-A0A1N7G4P9-F1
#
_cell.length_a   1.000
_cell.length_b   1.000
_cell.length_c   1.000
_cell.angle_alpha   90.00
_cell.angle_beta   90.00
_cell.angle_gamma   90.00
#
_symmetry.space_group_name_H-M   'P 1'
#
loop_
_entity.id
_entity.type
_entity.pdbx_description
1 polymer ?
#
loop_
_entity_poly.entity_id
_entity_poly.type
_entity_poly.pdbx_seq_one_letter_code
_entity_poly.pdbx_strand_id
1 'polypeptide(L)'
;MNEYKEWGKWVRHDPDRLSAKSSWGLVMRNNVPMGYDNYRMTDERGCQIDAAVASLASYSKVCAHVFVMTYVYGWSRDKIAKEYMTELMYQNTGRKATRFDVKDRLLVAEGYVAGITNIC
;
A
#
# COMPACT_ATOMS: atom_id res chain seq x y z
N MET A 1 15.20 6.01 7.25
CA MET A 1 13.84 6.53 6.99
C MET A 1 13.18 5.56 6.03
N ASN A 2 12.00 5.01 6.35
CA ASN A 2 11.33 4.08 5.42
C ASN A 2 10.42 4.90 4.51
N GLU A 3 10.86 5.11 3.28
CA GLU A 3 10.21 5.93 2.26
C GLU A 3 8.74 5.56 2.06
N TYR A 4 8.41 4.27 2.03
CA TYR A 4 7.04 3.81 1.85
C TYR A 4 6.13 4.12 3.04
N LYS A 5 6.68 4.22 4.26
CA LYS A 5 5.91 4.70 5.42
C LYS A 5 5.57 6.19 5.30
N GLU A 6 6.49 6.98 4.76
CA GLU A 6 6.24 8.41 4.49
C GLU A 6 5.25 8.59 3.33
N TRP A 7 5.34 7.76 2.29
CA TRP A 7 4.30 7.69 1.24
C TRP A 7 2.94 7.34 1.83
N GLY A 8 2.86 6.36 2.73
CA GLY A 8 1.61 6.01 3.40
C GLY A 8 1.00 7.16 4.20
N LYS A 9 1.82 7.99 4.86
CA LYS A 9 1.36 9.23 5.50
C LYS A 9 0.91 10.27 4.48
N TRP A 10 1.68 10.46 3.41
CA TRP A 10 1.35 11.37 2.30
C TRP A 10 -0.01 11.01 1.68
N VAL A 11 -0.28 9.72 1.41
CA VAL A 11 -1.58 9.26 0.90
C VAL A 11 -2.72 9.52 1.88
N ARG A 12 -2.47 9.41 3.18
CA ARG A 12 -3.47 9.68 4.24
C ARG A 12 -3.75 11.17 4.43
N HIS A 13 -2.88 12.04 3.92
CA HIS A 13 -3.02 13.47 4.03
C HIS A 13 -3.83 14.02 2.84
N ASP A 14 -4.83 14.87 3.16
CA ASP A 14 -5.45 15.92 2.34
C ASP A 14 -6.81 15.71 1.62
N PRO A 15 -7.78 16.62 1.85
CA PRO A 15 -8.86 16.91 0.89
C PRO A 15 -8.89 18.34 0.29
N ASP A 16 -8.23 19.37 0.85
CA ASP A 16 -8.51 20.79 0.52
C ASP A 16 -7.32 21.62 0.01
N ARG A 17 -6.10 21.06 -0.06
CA ARG A 17 -4.96 21.74 -0.71
C ARG A 17 -4.60 21.05 -2.02
N LEU A 18 -5.15 21.58 -3.12
CA LEU A 18 -4.93 21.14 -4.49
C LEU A 18 -3.43 21.11 -4.88
N SER A 19 -2.94 19.96 -5.40
CA SER A 19 -2.34 19.91 -6.75
C SER A 19 -2.11 18.51 -7.34
N ALA A 20 -2.09 17.43 -6.54
CA ALA A 20 -2.07 16.07 -7.10
C ALA A 20 -2.88 15.09 -6.26
N LYS A 21 -3.96 14.55 -6.83
CA LYS A 21 -4.76 13.50 -6.18
C LYS A 21 -4.07 12.17 -6.43
N SER A 22 -3.64 11.48 -5.37
CA SER A 22 -3.26 10.07 -5.52
C SER A 22 -4.48 9.29 -6.02
N SER A 23 -4.29 8.47 -7.05
CA SER A 23 -5.38 7.67 -7.62
C SER A 23 -5.94 6.71 -6.57
N TRP A 24 -5.09 6.30 -5.63
CA TRP A 24 -5.47 5.42 -4.53
C TRP A 24 -6.29 6.11 -3.43
N GLY A 25 -5.97 7.36 -3.10
CA GLY A 25 -6.76 8.18 -2.16
C GLY A 25 -8.18 8.44 -2.67
N LEU A 26 -8.36 8.51 -4.00
CA LEU A 26 -9.68 8.57 -4.63
C LEU A 26 -10.47 7.25 -4.49
N VAL A 27 -9.80 6.10 -4.57
CA VAL A 27 -10.44 4.77 -4.49
C VAL A 27 -10.86 4.43 -3.05
N MET A 28 -10.10 4.85 -2.04
CA MET A 28 -10.28 4.40 -0.63
C MET A 28 -10.83 5.46 0.32
N ARG A 29 -11.40 6.54 -0.21
CA ARG A 29 -11.72 7.81 0.48
C ARG A 29 -12.53 7.69 1.79
N ASN A 30 -13.30 6.62 1.96
CA ASN A 30 -14.17 6.42 3.14
C ASN A 30 -13.62 5.42 4.18
N ASN A 31 -12.50 4.75 3.91
CA ASN A 31 -12.05 3.60 4.70
C ASN A 31 -10.72 3.81 5.44
N VAL A 32 -10.03 4.93 5.24
CA VAL A 32 -8.72 5.19 5.83
C VAL A 32 -8.85 6.12 7.05
N PRO A 33 -8.45 5.70 8.26
CA PRO A 33 -8.44 6.59 9.43
C PRO A 33 -7.45 7.75 9.20
N MET A 34 -7.95 8.98 9.30
CA MET A 34 -7.15 10.20 9.11
C MET A 34 -6.39 10.54 10.39
N GLY A 35 -5.07 10.72 10.29
CA GLY A 35 -4.22 11.24 11.35
C GLY A 35 -3.49 12.50 10.88
N TYR A 36 -3.38 13.51 11.74
CA TYR A 36 -2.60 14.73 11.51
C TYR A 36 -1.09 14.46 11.62
N ASP A 37 -0.58 13.49 10.86
CA ASP A 37 0.85 13.15 10.87
C ASP A 37 1.60 14.01 9.84
N ASN A 38 2.61 14.75 10.30
CA ASN A 38 3.58 15.39 9.41
C ASN A 38 4.30 14.33 8.57
N TYR A 39 4.18 14.41 7.25
CA TYR A 39 4.96 13.60 6.30
C TYR A 39 6.12 14.43 5.73
N ARG A 40 7.22 13.76 5.36
CA ARG A 40 8.40 14.39 4.74
C ARG A 40 8.51 14.13 3.23
N MET A 41 7.58 13.36 2.68
CA MET A 41 7.52 13.02 1.27
C MET A 41 7.18 14.25 0.41
N THR A 42 7.84 14.41 -0.74
CA THR A 42 7.45 15.42 -1.73
C THR A 42 6.31 14.90 -2.61
N ASP A 43 5.47 15.78 -3.13
CA ASP A 43 4.35 15.38 -3.98
C ASP A 43 4.79 14.64 -5.24
N GLU A 44 5.88 15.08 -5.88
CA GLU A 44 6.47 14.41 -7.04
C GLU A 44 6.84 12.96 -6.72
N ARG A 45 7.56 12.75 -5.61
CA ARG A 45 7.97 11.40 -5.20
C ARG A 45 6.79 10.56 -4.75
N GLY A 46 5.83 11.17 -4.07
CA GLY A 46 4.56 10.55 -3.69
C GLY A 46 3.79 10.04 -4.91
N CYS A 47 3.71 10.86 -5.96
CA CYS A 47 3.07 10.52 -7.23
C CYS A 47 3.82 9.42 -7.98
N GLN A 48 5.15 9.43 -8.00
CA GLN A 48 5.94 8.35 -8.62
C GLN A 48 5.65 7.00 -7.97
N ILE A 49 5.62 6.95 -6.62
CA ILE A 49 5.29 5.73 -5.88
C ILE A 49 3.84 5.33 -6.13
N ASP A 50 2.89 6.28 -6.13
CA ASP A 50 1.47 6.01 -6.40
C ASP A 50 1.25 5.43 -7.81
N ALA A 51 1.93 5.99 -8.83
CA ALA A 51 1.90 5.46 -10.19
C ALA A 51 2.51 4.05 -10.28
N ALA A 52 3.60 3.79 -9.58
CA ALA A 52 4.20 2.46 -9.50
C ALA A 52 3.28 1.45 -8.80
N VAL A 53 2.58 1.86 -7.74
CA VAL A 53 1.58 1.02 -7.05
C VAL A 53 0.35 0.76 -7.93
N ALA A 54 -0.12 1.77 -8.68
CA ALA A 54 -1.19 1.61 -9.65
C ALA A 54 -0.79 0.62 -10.77
N SER A 55 0.43 0.73 -11.27
CA SER A 55 1.01 -0.24 -12.21
C SER A 55 1.07 -1.64 -11.57
N LEU A 56 1.57 -1.77 -10.35
CA LEU A 56 1.60 -3.05 -9.63
C LEU A 56 0.20 -3.65 -9.49
N ALA A 57 -0.84 -2.86 -9.23
CA ALA A 57 -2.21 -3.34 -9.12
C ALA A 57 -2.74 -3.93 -10.43
N SER A 58 -2.24 -3.48 -11.58
CA SER A 58 -2.57 -4.05 -12.89
C SER A 58 -1.97 -5.46 -13.09
N TYR A 59 -0.80 -5.72 -12.50
CA TYR A 59 -0.13 -7.03 -12.56
C TYR A 59 -0.56 -7.99 -11.45
N SER A 60 -0.64 -7.49 -10.22
CA SER A 60 -0.99 -8.27 -9.03
C SER A 60 -1.72 -7.41 -7.99
N LYS A 61 -3.05 -7.49 -8.03
CA LYS A 61 -3.93 -6.85 -7.03
C LYS A 61 -3.57 -7.27 -5.61
N VAL A 62 -3.17 -8.52 -5.41
CA VAL A 62 -2.79 -9.04 -4.09
C VAL A 62 -1.56 -8.32 -3.55
N CYS A 63 -0.49 -8.23 -4.34
CA CYS A 63 0.73 -7.55 -3.93
C CYS A 63 0.48 -6.06 -3.67
N ALA A 64 -0.28 -5.39 -4.54
CA ALA A 64 -0.67 -3.99 -4.35
C ALA A 64 -1.47 -3.77 -3.06
N HIS A 65 -2.47 -4.60 -2.78
CA HIS A 65 -3.26 -4.50 -1.55
C HIS A 65 -2.42 -4.77 -0.30
N VAL A 66 -1.53 -5.78 -0.31
CA VAL A 66 -0.61 -6.05 0.82
C VAL A 66 0.29 -4.84 1.08
N PHE A 67 0.82 -4.22 0.03
CA PHE A 67 1.66 -3.02 0.13
C PHE A 67 0.89 -1.86 0.77
N VAL A 68 -0.31 -1.57 0.28
CA VAL A 68 -1.18 -0.51 0.80
C VAL A 68 -1.58 -0.80 2.25
N MET A 69 -2.05 -2.00 2.58
CA MET A 69 -2.44 -2.37 3.94
C MET A 69 -1.28 -2.20 4.93
N THR A 70 -0.06 -2.50 4.48
CA THR A 70 1.14 -2.33 5.30
C THR A 70 1.47 -0.84 5.52
N TYR A 71 1.51 -0.05 4.44
CA TYR A 71 2.07 1.30 4.49
C TYR A 71 1.03 2.41 4.69
N VAL A 72 -0.13 2.30 4.06
CA VAL A 72 -1.25 3.25 4.15
C VAL A 72 -2.14 2.96 5.36
N TYR A 73 -2.42 1.70 5.69
CA TYR A 73 -3.26 1.40 6.86
C TYR A 73 -2.47 1.06 8.12
N GLY A 74 -1.16 0.83 8.00
CA GLY A 74 -0.31 0.45 9.13
C GLY A 74 -0.68 -0.91 9.74
N TRP A 75 -1.34 -1.79 8.99
CA TRP A 75 -1.75 -3.09 9.50
C TRP A 75 -0.53 -3.98 9.76
N SER A 76 -0.61 -4.78 10.82
CA SER A 76 0.40 -5.80 11.09
C SER A 76 0.30 -6.93 10.06
N ARG A 77 1.42 -7.60 9.80
CA ARG A 77 1.46 -8.78 8.91
C ARG A 77 0.51 -9.87 9.37
N ASP A 78 0.38 -10.09 10.68
CA ASP A 78 -0.57 -11.06 11.23
C ASP A 78 -2.03 -10.67 10.95
N LYS A 79 -2.36 -9.37 11.02
CA LYS A 79 -3.70 -8.87 10.68
C LYS A 79 -4.00 -9.07 9.20
N ILE A 80 -3.09 -8.68 8.31
CA ILE A 80 -3.24 -8.86 6.85
C ILE A 80 -3.38 -10.34 6.50
N ALA A 81 -2.60 -11.22 7.13
CA ALA A 81 -2.69 -12.67 6.91
C ALA A 81 -4.09 -13.22 7.24
N LYS A 82 -4.63 -12.83 8.40
CA LYS A 82 -5.93 -13.32 8.90
C LYS A 82 -7.11 -12.71 8.17
N GLU A 83 -7.14 -11.39 8.06
CA GLU A 83 -8.33 -10.64 7.61
C GLU A 83 -8.37 -10.43 6.09
N TYR A 84 -7.24 -10.49 5.38
CA TYR A 84 -7.22 -10.29 3.93
C TYR A 84 -6.81 -11.55 3.17
N MET A 85 -5.63 -12.09 3.44
CA MET A 85 -5.07 -13.16 2.60
C MET A 85 -5.75 -14.52 2.84
N THR A 86 -6.12 -14.84 4.07
CA THR A 86 -6.85 -16.08 4.36
C THR A 86 -8.21 -16.10 3.67
N GLU A 87 -8.96 -14.98 3.76
CA GLU A 87 -10.26 -14.84 3.11
C GLU A 87 -10.16 -14.87 1.59
N LEU A 88 -9.06 -14.37 1.02
CA LEU A 88 -8.87 -14.33 -0.43
C LEU A 88 -8.37 -15.67 -1.02
N MET A 89 -7.42 -16.34 -0.37
CA MET A 89 -6.68 -17.47 -0.96
C MET A 89 -7.19 -18.84 -0.55
N TYR A 90 -7.84 -18.94 0.60
CA TYR A 90 -8.11 -20.23 1.23
C TYR A 90 -9.58 -20.45 1.56
N GLN A 91 -10.48 -19.78 0.83
CA GLN A 91 -11.93 -19.98 0.94
C GLN A 91 -12.26 -21.48 0.94
N ASN A 92 -12.93 -21.93 2.00
CA ASN A 92 -13.41 -23.30 2.18
C ASN A 92 -12.35 -24.41 2.27
N THR A 93 -11.06 -24.10 2.46
CA THR A 93 -9.99 -25.11 2.57
C THR A 93 -9.50 -25.36 4.00
N GLY A 94 -9.95 -24.57 4.98
CA GLY A 94 -9.49 -24.63 6.38
C GLY A 94 -8.04 -24.17 6.60
N ARG A 95 -7.26 -23.97 5.53
CA ARG A 95 -5.91 -23.40 5.57
C ARG A 95 -5.96 -21.90 5.84
N LYS A 96 -4.92 -21.39 6.50
CA LYS A 96 -4.79 -19.97 6.83
C LYS A 96 -3.48 -19.44 6.27
N ALA A 97 -3.54 -18.24 5.69
CA ALA A 97 -2.34 -17.52 5.33
C ALA A 97 -1.59 -17.14 6.59
N THR A 98 -0.27 -17.09 6.49
CA THR A 98 0.62 -16.74 7.60
C THR A 98 1.26 -15.37 7.36
N ARG A 99 1.86 -14.81 8.41
CA ARG A 99 2.68 -13.59 8.29
C ARG A 99 3.85 -13.72 7.32
N PHE A 100 4.31 -14.95 7.04
CA PHE A 100 5.38 -15.21 6.08
C PHE A 100 4.87 -15.06 4.65
N ASP A 101 3.68 -15.59 4.35
CA ASP A 101 3.01 -15.40 3.07
C ASP A 101 2.80 -13.92 2.72
N VAL A 102 2.47 -13.10 3.74
CA VAL A 102 2.36 -11.64 3.61
C VAL A 102 3.73 -11.02 3.36
N LYS A 103 4.76 -11.44 4.09
CA LYS A 103 6.13 -10.93 3.94
C LYS A 103 6.67 -11.16 2.53
N ASP A 104 6.45 -12.35 1.96
CA ASP A 104 6.94 -12.69 0.63
C ASP A 104 6.27 -11.82 -0.45
N ARG A 105 4.96 -11.60 -0.33
CA ARG A 105 4.22 -10.70 -1.24
C ARG A 105 4.61 -9.25 -1.08
N LEU A 106 4.87 -8.82 0.15
CA LEU A 106 5.36 -7.47 0.43
C LEU A 106 6.75 -7.26 -0.18
N LEU A 107 7.66 -8.23 -0.07
CA LEU A 107 8.98 -8.18 -0.71
C LEU A 107 8.88 -8.05 -2.23
N VAL A 108 7.99 -8.82 -2.86
CA VAL A 108 7.75 -8.71 -4.31
C VAL A 108 7.20 -7.33 -4.67
N ALA A 109 6.24 -6.82 -3.90
CA ALA A 109 5.67 -5.50 -4.11
C ALA A 109 6.72 -4.38 -3.97
N GLU A 110 7.52 -4.43 -2.91
CA GLU A 110 8.60 -3.47 -2.65
C GLU A 110 9.66 -3.51 -3.74
N GLY A 111 10.06 -4.70 -4.20
CA GLY A 111 11.02 -4.86 -5.30
C GLY A 111 10.49 -4.30 -6.62
N TYR A 112 9.21 -4.54 -6.93
CA TYR A 112 8.56 -4.02 -8.13
C TYR A 112 8.46 -2.48 -8.10
N VAL A 113 7.96 -1.93 -6.99
CA VAL A 113 7.84 -0.47 -6.82
C VAL A 113 9.21 0.18 -6.90
N ALA A 114 10.21 -0.35 -6.17
CA ALA A 114 11.59 0.12 -6.25
C ALA A 114 12.13 0.10 -7.69
N GLY A 115 11.90 -0.99 -8.41
CA GLY A 115 12.31 -1.15 -9.81
C GLY A 115 11.74 -0.06 -10.71
N ILE A 116 10.45 0.25 -10.61
CA ILE A 116 9.83 1.32 -11.41
C ILE A 116 10.36 2.70 -10.99
N THR A 117 10.39 2.97 -9.70
CA THR A 117 10.71 4.31 -9.17
C THR A 117 12.19 4.68 -9.24
N ASN A 118 13.08 3.74 -9.56
CA ASN A 118 14.53 3.96 -9.72
C ASN A 118 14.95 4.07 -11.20
N ILE A 119 14.05 3.83 -12.15
CA ILE A 119 14.33 3.84 -13.60
C ILE A 119 13.90 5.19 -14.24
N CYS A 120 13.36 6.11 -13.46
CA CYS A 120 12.95 7.45 -13.92
C CYS A 120 13.73 8.55 -13.20
#